data_AF-A0A2G1YSA2-F1
#
_entry.id   AF-A0A2G1YSA2-F1
#
_cell.length_a   1.000
_cell.length_b   1.000
_cell.length_c   1.000
_cell.angle_alpha   90.00
_cell.angle_beta   90.00
_cell.angle_gamma   90.00
#
_symmetry.space_group_name_H-M   'P 1'
#
loop_
_entity.id
_entity.type
_entity.pdbx_description
1 polymer ?
#
loop_
_entity_poly.entity_id
_entity_poly.type
_entity_poly.pdbx_seq_one_letter_code
_entity_poly.pdbx_strand_id
1 'polypeptide(L)'
;MSTVLFVYGTLAPGEENAHIMDGMDGDWCKASVHGTRNSKGWGVNKGHPGFIPDADGGIVNGLVFASNDLPANWARLDEFEGVDYKRVSIKATLENGDAIKAQIYSAV
;
A
#
# COMPACT_ATOMS: atom_id res chain seq x y z
N MET A 1 -13.82 -0.19 -13.59
CA MET A 1 -13.57 -1.02 -12.40
C MET A 1 -12.53 -0.29 -11.60
N SER A 2 -12.91 0.27 -10.44
CA SER A 2 -11.96 0.99 -9.59
C SER A 2 -10.92 0.02 -9.06
N THR A 3 -9.64 0.39 -9.13
CA THR A 3 -8.57 -0.42 -8.53
C THR A 3 -8.26 0.16 -7.15
N VAL A 4 -7.72 -0.67 -6.28
CA VAL A 4 -7.45 -0.29 -4.89
C VAL A 4 -5.98 -0.50 -4.57
N LEU A 5 -5.35 0.52 -3.98
CA LEU A 5 -3.99 0.48 -3.45
C LEU A 5 -4.04 0.55 -1.93
N PHE A 6 -3.45 -0.42 -1.25
CA PHE A 6 -3.23 -0.39 0.19
C PHE A 6 -1.89 0.29 0.49
N VAL A 7 -1.95 1.29 1.36
CA VAL A 7 -0.83 2.13 1.76
C VAL A 7 -0.64 2.04 3.27
N TYR A 8 0.60 1.78 3.69
CA TYR A 8 0.98 1.55 5.09
C TYR A 8 2.18 2.40 5.54
N GLY A 9 2.57 3.39 4.74
CA GLY A 9 3.77 4.18 4.93
C GLY A 9 3.70 5.54 4.24
N THR A 10 4.81 5.96 3.63
CA THR A 10 5.07 7.34 3.20
C THR A 10 4.21 7.84 2.03
N LEU A 11 3.44 6.97 1.37
CA LEU A 11 2.46 7.34 0.34
C LEU A 11 1.11 7.79 0.92
N ALA A 12 0.91 7.70 2.24
CA ALA A 12 -0.34 8.10 2.89
C ALA A 12 -0.53 9.62 2.80
N PRO A 13 -1.79 10.13 2.79
CA PRO A 13 -2.04 11.56 2.74
C PRO A 13 -1.39 12.28 3.94
N GLY A 14 -0.58 13.31 3.65
CA GLY A 14 0.15 14.09 4.67
C GLY A 14 1.59 13.62 4.93
N GLU A 15 2.04 12.53 4.33
CA GLU A 15 3.41 12.03 4.42
C GLU A 15 4.31 12.59 3.29
N GLU A 16 5.62 12.35 3.38
CA GLU A 16 6.65 12.85 2.45
C GLU A 16 6.33 12.55 0.97
N ASN A 17 5.78 11.36 0.68
CA ASN A 17 5.52 10.90 -0.68
C ASN A 17 4.03 11.01 -1.08
N ALA A 18 3.19 11.69 -0.30
CA ALA A 18 1.79 11.92 -0.65
C ALA A 18 1.62 12.58 -2.02
N HIS A 19 2.59 13.40 -2.44
CA HIS A 19 2.62 14.08 -3.75
C HIS A 19 2.70 13.13 -4.95
N ILE A 20 3.11 11.87 -4.75
CA ILE A 20 3.08 10.84 -5.81
C ILE A 20 1.64 10.40 -6.10
N MET A 21 0.79 10.46 -5.08
CA MET A 21 -0.64 10.15 -5.18
C MET A 21 -1.48 11.33 -5.68
N ASP A 22 -0.88 12.53 -5.75
CA ASP A 22 -1.55 13.75 -6.22
C ASP A 22 -1.93 13.65 -7.70
N GLY A 23 -3.09 14.22 -8.05
CA GLY A 23 -3.65 14.16 -9.39
C GLY A 23 -4.49 12.91 -9.71
N MET A 24 -4.66 11.99 -8.76
CA MET A 24 -5.62 10.88 -8.88
C MET A 24 -6.91 11.20 -8.13
N ASP A 25 -8.05 11.04 -8.80
CA ASP A 25 -9.36 11.17 -8.16
C ASP A 25 -9.74 9.84 -7.50
N GLY A 26 -10.02 9.86 -6.20
CA GLY A 26 -10.33 8.64 -5.47
C GLY A 26 -10.60 8.85 -3.99
N ASP A 27 -11.09 7.79 -3.36
CA ASP A 27 -11.49 7.78 -1.96
C ASP A 27 -10.46 7.04 -1.10
N TRP A 28 -10.19 7.60 0.08
CA TRP A 28 -9.38 6.98 1.11
C TRP A 28 -10.27 6.36 2.19
N CYS A 29 -10.10 5.06 2.44
CA CYS A 29 -10.78 4.36 3.53
C CYS A 29 -9.78 3.69 4.46
N LYS A 30 -10.12 3.56 5.75
CA LYS A 30 -9.31 2.79 6.68
C LYS A 30 -9.47 1.30 6.40
N ALA A 31 -8.35 0.60 6.41
CA ALA A 31 -8.34 -0.84 6.21
C ALA A 31 -7.19 -1.49 6.96
N SER A 32 -7.25 -2.80 7.06
CA SER A 32 -6.19 -3.62 7.62
C SER A 32 -5.91 -4.80 6.71
N VAL A 33 -4.67 -5.29 6.75
CA VAL A 33 -4.22 -6.45 5.98
C VAL A 33 -3.51 -7.43 6.90
N HIS A 34 -3.46 -8.69 6.50
CA HIS A 34 -2.70 -9.71 7.21
C HIS A 34 -1.26 -9.74 6.70
N GLY A 35 -0.32 -9.54 7.61
CA GLY A 35 1.10 -9.58 7.29
C GLY A 35 1.98 -9.16 8.45
N THR A 36 3.26 -9.07 8.16
CA THR A 36 4.23 -8.51 9.11
C THR A 36 4.70 -7.17 8.61
N ARG A 37 4.53 -6.13 9.42
CA ARG A 37 5.12 -4.81 9.20
C ARG A 37 6.27 -4.64 10.19
N ASN A 38 7.47 -4.39 9.67
CA ASN A 38 8.59 -4.05 10.53
C ASN A 38 8.88 -2.55 10.42
N SER A 39 8.57 -1.82 11.48
CA SER A 39 8.84 -0.38 11.60
C SER A 39 10.33 -0.04 11.66
N LYS A 40 11.21 -1.03 11.83
CA LYS A 40 12.67 -0.87 11.74
C LYS A 40 13.24 -1.14 10.34
N GLY A 41 12.39 -1.39 9.35
CA GLY A 41 12.73 -1.60 7.94
C GLY A 41 13.11 -3.05 7.61
N TRP A 42 12.65 -3.49 6.43
CA TRP A 42 13.13 -4.69 5.75
C TRP A 42 13.69 -4.22 4.41
N GLY A 43 14.98 -4.47 4.16
CA GLY A 43 15.66 -4.05 2.93
C GLY A 43 16.97 -3.30 3.16
N VAL A 44 17.76 -3.19 2.10
CA VAL A 44 19.14 -2.66 2.06
C VAL A 44 19.25 -1.17 2.39
N ASN A 45 18.14 -0.42 2.31
CA ASN A 45 18.10 0.99 2.61
C ASN A 45 17.52 1.24 4.03
N LYS A 46 18.41 1.47 4.98
CA LYS A 46 18.16 1.66 6.43
C LYS A 46 17.21 2.85 6.74
N GLY A 47 15.90 2.76 6.48
CA GLY A 47 14.99 3.84 6.87
C GLY A 47 13.49 3.69 6.59
N HIS A 48 13.07 2.82 5.68
CA HIS A 48 11.65 2.78 5.28
C HIS A 48 10.94 1.51 5.81
N PRO A 49 9.70 1.61 6.31
CA PRO A 49 8.96 0.48 6.81
C PRO A 49 8.66 -0.50 5.66
N GLY A 50 9.06 -1.76 5.81
CA GLY A 50 8.74 -2.83 4.88
C GLY A 50 7.53 -3.63 5.35
N PHE A 51 6.66 -4.02 4.42
CA PHE A 51 5.56 -4.95 4.66
C PHE A 51 5.80 -6.25 3.90
N ILE A 52 5.60 -7.38 4.60
CA ILE A 52 5.58 -8.71 4.01
C ILE A 52 4.16 -9.28 4.18
N PRO A 53 3.46 -9.61 3.07
CA PRO A 53 2.16 -10.25 3.13
C PRO A 53 2.27 -11.64 3.77
N ASP A 54 1.46 -11.89 4.78
CA ASP A 54 1.45 -13.17 5.50
C ASP A 54 0.04 -13.43 6.03
N ALA A 55 -0.64 -14.46 5.51
CA ALA A 55 -2.06 -14.70 5.80
C ALA A 55 -2.30 -15.12 7.26
N ASP A 56 -1.35 -15.87 7.83
CA ASP A 56 -1.30 -16.26 9.24
C ASP A 56 -0.60 -15.19 10.12
N GLY A 57 -0.19 -14.09 9.50
CA GLY A 57 0.51 -13.00 10.14
C GLY A 57 -0.38 -12.10 11.00
N GLY A 58 0.25 -11.09 11.59
CA GLY A 58 -0.46 -10.07 12.36
C GLY A 58 -1.37 -9.20 11.49
N ILE A 59 -2.23 -8.43 12.15
CA ILE A 59 -3.05 -7.42 11.49
C ILE A 59 -2.25 -6.11 11.41
N VAL A 60 -2.05 -5.62 10.20
CA VAL A 60 -1.38 -4.33 9.92
C VAL A 60 -2.44 -3.33 9.45
N ASN A 61 -2.58 -2.25 10.21
CA ASN A 61 -3.49 -1.15 9.88
C ASN A 61 -2.84 -0.19 8.87
N GLY A 62 -3.64 0.29 7.93
CA GLY A 62 -3.25 1.25 6.91
C GLY A 62 -4.47 1.92 6.30
N LEU A 63 -4.29 2.43 5.08
CA LEU A 63 -5.35 3.06 4.31
C LEU A 63 -5.43 2.39 2.94
N VAL A 64 -6.63 2.28 2.41
CA VAL A 64 -6.83 1.95 1.00
C VAL A 64 -7.20 3.19 0.23
N PHE A 65 -6.59 3.37 -0.92
CA PHE A 65 -6.96 4.37 -1.91
C PHE A 65 -7.67 3.66 -3.06
N ALA A 66 -8.95 3.95 -3.25
CA ALA A 66 -9.76 3.42 -4.34
C ALA A 66 -9.89 4.49 -5.44
N SER A 67 -9.34 4.21 -6.62
CA SER A 67 -9.35 5.16 -7.73
C SER A 67 -9.43 4.44 -9.09
N ASN A 68 -10.05 5.10 -10.06
CA ASN A 68 -10.05 4.65 -11.46
C ASN A 68 -8.77 5.05 -12.21
N ASP A 69 -7.97 5.97 -11.67
CA ASP A 69 -6.72 6.49 -12.27
C ASP A 69 -5.49 5.67 -11.88
N LEU A 70 -5.58 4.85 -10.83
CA LEU A 70 -4.50 3.95 -10.40
C LEU A 70 -3.90 3.09 -11.53
N PRO A 71 -4.72 2.44 -12.40
CA PRO A 71 -4.23 1.72 -13.58
C PRO A 71 -3.28 2.50 -14.48
N ALA A 72 -3.53 3.80 -14.66
CA ALA A 72 -2.71 4.68 -15.49
C ALA A 72 -1.45 5.15 -14.75
N ASN A 73 -1.47 5.17 -13.42
CA ASN A 73 -0.38 5.64 -12.57
C ASN A 73 0.51 4.50 -12.03
N TRP A 74 0.16 3.25 -12.31
CA TRP A 74 0.90 2.08 -11.82
C TRP A 74 2.38 2.09 -12.21
N ALA A 75 2.69 2.43 -13.46
CA ALA A 75 4.07 2.51 -13.93
C ALA A 75 4.88 3.55 -13.12
N ARG A 76 4.30 4.73 -12.87
CA ARG A 76 4.93 5.79 -12.07
C ARG A 76 5.20 5.34 -10.63
N LEU A 77 4.25 4.65 -10.02
CA LEU A 77 4.39 4.10 -8.66
C LEU A 77 5.46 2.99 -8.63
N ASP A 78 5.46 2.09 -9.61
CA ASP A 78 6.46 1.03 -9.72
C ASP A 78 7.88 1.60 -9.95
N GLU A 79 8.02 2.67 -10.73
CA GLU A 79 9.30 3.37 -10.92
C GLU A 79 9.79 4.11 -9.65
N PHE A 80 8.87 4.69 -8.88
CA PHE A 80 9.19 5.38 -7.63
C PHE A 80 9.67 4.41 -6.54
N GLU A 81 8.95 3.31 -6.37
CA GLU A 81 9.26 2.25 -5.41
C GLU A 81 10.51 1.45 -5.82
N GLY A 82 10.73 1.33 -7.13
CA GLY A 82 11.95 0.78 -7.70
C GLY A 82 12.13 -0.71 -7.43
N VAL A 83 13.38 -1.13 -7.24
CA VAL A 83 13.74 -2.55 -7.04
C VAL A 83 13.53 -3.03 -5.61
N ASP A 84 13.41 -2.12 -4.66
CA ASP A 84 13.29 -2.41 -3.23
C ASP A 84 11.89 -2.91 -2.84
N TYR A 85 10.86 -2.57 -3.63
CA TYR A 85 9.48 -3.00 -3.38
C TYR A 85 8.81 -3.53 -4.65
N LYS A 86 7.99 -4.56 -4.47
CA LYS A 86 7.21 -5.18 -5.54
C LYS A 86 5.73 -5.05 -5.25
N ARG A 87 4.96 -4.65 -6.26
CA ARG A 87 3.50 -4.67 -6.16
C ARG A 87 2.97 -6.09 -6.16
N VAL A 88 2.23 -6.44 -5.12
CA VAL A 88 1.56 -7.73 -4.96
C VAL A 88 0.09 -7.52 -4.60
N SER A 89 -0.75 -8.50 -4.91
CA SER A 89 -2.16 -8.46 -4.53
C SER A 89 -2.37 -9.03 -3.14
N ILE A 90 -3.13 -8.31 -2.31
CA ILE A 90 -3.48 -8.69 -0.95
C ILE A 90 -4.99 -8.53 -0.70
N LYS A 91 -5.50 -9.26 0.29
CA LYS A 91 -6.86 -9.08 0.82
C LYS A 91 -6.81 -8.05 1.95
N ALA A 92 -7.44 -6.90 1.73
CA ALA A 92 -7.58 -5.85 2.72
C ALA A 92 -8.99 -5.87 3.30
N THR A 93 -9.09 -5.80 4.62
CA THR A 93 -10.34 -5.71 5.37
C THR A 93 -10.61 -4.26 5.68
N LEU A 94 -11.68 -3.71 5.13
CA LEU A 94 -12.16 -2.35 5.37
C LEU A 94 -12.68 -2.20 6.80
N GLU A 95 -12.79 -0.96 7.28
CA GLU A 95 -13.33 -0.66 8.60
C GLU A 95 -14.77 -1.16 8.84
N ASN A 96 -15.55 -1.32 7.76
CA ASN A 96 -16.90 -1.88 7.81
C ASN A 96 -16.93 -3.42 7.90
N GLY A 97 -15.77 -4.09 7.87
CA GLY A 97 -15.63 -5.54 7.89
C GLY A 97 -15.64 -6.21 6.51
N ASP A 98 -15.87 -5.47 5.43
CA ASP A 98 -15.78 -6.00 4.07
C ASP A 98 -14.33 -6.29 3.68
N ALA A 99 -14.12 -7.43 3.03
CA ALA A 99 -12.80 -7.79 2.53
C ALA A 99 -12.72 -7.58 1.02
N ILE A 100 -11.83 -6.68 0.62
CA ILE A 100 -11.60 -6.30 -0.77
C ILE A 100 -10.21 -6.75 -1.23
N LYS A 101 -10.03 -6.86 -2.55
CA LYS A 101 -8.72 -7.10 -3.15
C LYS A 101 -8.04 -5.76 -3.39
N ALA A 102 -6.86 -5.57 -2.81
CA ALA A 102 -6.03 -4.39 -2.98
C ALA A 102 -4.64 -4.79 -3.48
N GLN A 103 -3.94 -3.84 -4.10
CA GLN A 103 -2.52 -3.96 -4.38
C GLN A 103 -1.72 -3.36 -3.23
N ILE A 104 -0.55 -3.89 -2.94
CA ILE A 104 0.35 -3.37 -1.91
C ILE A 104 1.79 -3.48 -2.41
N TYR A 105 2.63 -2.51 -2.06
CA TYR A 105 4.07 -2.58 -2.29
C TYR A 105 4.73 -3.35 -1.14
N SER A 106 5.11 -4.60 -1.38
CA SER A 106 5.82 -5.42 -0.40
C SER A 106 7.33 -5.31 -0.60
N ALA A 107 8.08 -5.25 0.49
CA ALA A 107 9.54 -5.27 0.42
C ALA A 107 10.03 -6.60 -0.20
N VAL A 108 11.05 -6.54 -1.05
CA VAL A 108 11.66 -7.71 -1.73
C VAL A 108 12.86 -8.23 -0.96
#